data_AF-A0A699VGG4-F1
#
_entry.id   AF-A0A699VGG4-F1
#
_cell.length_a   1.000
_cell.length_b   1.000
_cell.length_c   1.000
_cell.angle_alpha   90.00
_cell.angle_beta   90.00
_cell.angle_gamma   90.00
#
_symmetry.space_group_name_H-M   'P 1'
#
loop_
_entity.id
_entity.type
_entity.pdbx_description
1 polymer ?
#
loop_
_entity_poly.entity_id
_entity_poly.type
_entity_poly.pdbx_seq_one_letter_code
_entity_poly.pdbx_strand_id
1 'polypeptide(L)'
;MRSAQRTPDDLRVVIDLKKAVTPKSFTLAPNQQYGNRLVVDLYDNPADANPPPTVADTPATMAPATPAVPVSPSKPEIKLPPVPNGKRDIVVVVDAGHGGEDPGASGGRGQKEKNVVLSIAKELQRQINAEKGYRAELTRTGDYFIPLRKRTEIARAKGADLFVSIHA
;
A
#
# COMPACT_ATOMS: atom_id res chain seq x y z
N MET A 1 0.20 -23.42 -9.20
CA MET A 1 0.11 -22.74 -10.52
C MET A 1 0.59 -23.71 -11.57
N ARG A 2 -0.12 -23.78 -12.69
CA ARG A 2 0.27 -24.57 -13.87
C ARG A 2 0.08 -23.73 -15.12
N SER A 3 0.88 -23.99 -16.15
CA SER A 3 0.74 -23.36 -17.46
C SER A 3 0.81 -24.41 -18.56
N ALA A 4 0.11 -24.15 -19.66
CA ALA A 4 0.13 -24.99 -20.85
C ALA A 4 -0.14 -24.15 -22.08
N GLN A 5 0.60 -24.39 -23.17
CA GLN A 5 0.29 -23.81 -24.47
C GLN A 5 -1.00 -24.45 -25.00
N ARG A 6 -2.00 -23.62 -25.35
CA ARG A 6 -3.30 -24.08 -25.86
C ARG A 6 -3.32 -24.07 -27.40
N THR A 7 -2.69 -23.08 -28.00
CA THR A 7 -2.47 -22.90 -29.45
C THR A 7 -1.06 -22.31 -29.65
N PRO A 8 -0.53 -22.22 -30.88
CA PRO A 8 0.78 -21.61 -31.13
C PRO A 8 0.94 -20.22 -30.48
N ASP A 9 -0.14 -19.43 -30.42
CA ASP A 9 -0.12 -18.06 -29.91
C ASP A 9 -0.79 -17.90 -28.53
N ASP A 10 -1.45 -18.93 -27.99
CA ASP A 10 -2.15 -18.86 -26.70
C ASP A 10 -1.45 -19.66 -25.59
N LEU A 11 -1.08 -18.96 -24.51
CA LEU A 11 -0.68 -19.56 -23.25
C LEU A 11 -1.84 -19.55 -22.25
N ARG A 12 -2.20 -20.72 -21.72
CA ARG A 12 -3.12 -20.84 -20.58
C ARG A 12 -2.32 -20.90 -19.28
N VAL A 13 -2.67 -20.04 -18.33
CA VAL A 13 -2.21 -20.10 -16.94
C VAL A 13 -3.39 -20.46 -16.05
N VAL A 14 -3.19 -21.42 -15.14
CA VAL A 14 -4.20 -21.82 -14.14
C VAL A 14 -3.61 -21.70 -12.74
N ILE A 15 -4.31 -20.94 -11.90
CA ILE A 15 -3.94 -20.69 -10.51
C ILE A 15 -5.02 -21.34 -9.65
N ASP A 16 -4.67 -22.41 -8.94
CA ASP A 16 -5.57 -23.01 -7.95
C ASP A 16 -5.56 -22.15 -6.69
N LEU A 17 -6.74 -21.85 -6.17
CA LEU A 17 -6.92 -20.95 -5.03
C LEU A 17 -7.48 -21.70 -3.82
N LYS A 18 -7.04 -21.30 -2.63
CA LYS A 18 -7.52 -21.87 -1.36
C LYS A 18 -8.92 -21.39 -0.97
N LYS A 19 -9.40 -20.31 -1.61
CA LYS A 19 -10.68 -19.65 -1.34
C LYS A 19 -11.17 -18.96 -2.60
N ALA A 20 -12.47 -18.64 -2.62
CA ALA A 20 -13.04 -17.78 -3.66
C ALA A 20 -12.42 -16.38 -3.60
N VAL A 21 -12.19 -15.80 -4.78
CA VAL A 21 -11.64 -14.44 -4.94
C VAL A 21 -12.38 -13.73 -6.07
N THR A 22 -12.33 -12.40 -6.08
CA THR A 22 -12.76 -11.53 -7.17
C THR A 22 -11.53 -11.10 -7.97
N PRO A 23 -11.31 -11.65 -9.18
CA PRO A 23 -10.16 -11.27 -9.99
C PRO A 23 -10.38 -9.94 -10.71
N LYS A 24 -9.31 -9.16 -10.87
CA LYS A 24 -9.25 -7.99 -11.74
C LYS A 24 -7.97 -8.05 -12.55
N SER A 25 -8.06 -7.81 -13.85
CA SER A 25 -6.91 -7.82 -14.74
C SER A 25 -6.82 -6.56 -15.58
N PHE A 26 -5.60 -6.06 -15.78
CA PHE A 26 -5.32 -4.92 -16.66
C PHE A 26 -3.89 -5.03 -17.20
N THR A 27 -3.64 -4.39 -18.33
CA THR A 27 -2.31 -4.34 -18.95
C THR A 27 -1.61 -3.03 -18.62
N LEU A 28 -0.31 -3.09 -18.37
CA LEU A 28 0.55 -1.92 -18.26
C LEU A 28 1.52 -1.89 -19.44
N ALA A 29 1.65 -0.71 -20.03
CA ALA A 29 2.68 -0.42 -21.01
C ALA A 29 4.09 -0.61 -20.40
N PRO A 30 5.10 -0.88 -21.24
CA PRO A 30 6.48 -0.93 -20.80
C PRO A 30 6.93 0.41 -20.21
N ASN A 31 7.88 0.34 -19.28
CA ASN A 31 8.59 1.50 -18.74
C ASN A 31 10.11 1.25 -18.78
N GLN A 32 10.91 2.12 -18.16
CA GLN A 32 12.38 1.99 -18.17
C GLN A 32 12.89 0.68 -17.54
N GLN A 33 12.09 0.05 -16.66
CA GLN A 33 12.51 -1.11 -15.88
C GLN A 33 11.87 -2.42 -16.36
N TYR A 34 10.65 -2.36 -16.90
CA TYR A 34 9.84 -3.52 -17.23
C TYR A 34 9.24 -3.43 -18.64
N GLY A 35 9.10 -4.57 -19.30
CA GLY A 35 8.37 -4.71 -20.55
C GLY A 35 6.85 -4.60 -20.39
N ASN A 36 6.10 -5.06 -21.40
CA ASN A 36 4.64 -5.20 -21.28
C ASN A 36 4.29 -6.10 -20.10
N ARG A 37 3.34 -5.66 -19.27
CA ARG A 37 2.89 -6.41 -18.10
C ARG A 37 1.39 -6.66 -18.16
N LEU A 38 0.99 -7.89 -17.88
CA LEU A 38 -0.39 -8.23 -17.52
C LEU A 38 -0.44 -8.35 -16.00
N VAL A 39 -1.21 -7.48 -15.36
CA VAL A 39 -1.46 -7.52 -13.92
C VAL A 39 -2.76 -8.26 -13.67
N VAL A 40 -2.75 -9.19 -12.71
CA VAL A 40 -3.91 -9.94 -12.26
C VAL A 40 -3.97 -9.87 -10.74
N ASP A 41 -4.85 -9.03 -10.23
CA ASP A 41 -5.12 -8.88 -8.81
C ASP A 41 -6.25 -9.84 -8.39
N LEU A 42 -6.08 -10.50 -7.24
CA LEU A 42 -7.03 -11.45 -6.68
C LEU A 42 -7.53 -10.95 -5.31
N TYR A 43 -8.73 -10.40 -5.27
CA TYR A 43 -9.29 -9.79 -4.06
C TYR A 43 -10.17 -10.76 -3.27
N ASP A 44 -10.05 -10.75 -1.95
CA ASP A 44 -10.94 -11.51 -1.07
C ASP A 44 -12.34 -10.90 -1.00
N ASN A 45 -12.44 -9.58 -1.11
CA ASN A 45 -13.67 -8.82 -1.01
C ASN A 45 -13.89 -7.98 -2.28
N PRO A 46 -15.05 -8.07 -2.95
CA PRO A 46 -15.35 -7.29 -4.16
C PRO A 46 -15.17 -5.78 -4.00
N ALA A 47 -15.39 -5.24 -2.81
CA ALA A 47 -15.24 -3.81 -2.53
C ALA A 47 -13.81 -3.30 -2.73
N ASP A 48 -12.80 -4.17 -2.58
CA ASP A 48 -11.40 -3.79 -2.76
C ASP A 48 -10.96 -3.79 -4.24
N ALA A 49 -11.73 -4.43 -5.13
CA ALA A 49 -11.44 -4.48 -6.57
C ALA A 49 -11.73 -3.15 -7.29
N ASN A 50 -12.51 -2.26 -6.68
CA ASN A 50 -12.87 -0.96 -7.23
C ASN A 50 -12.40 0.17 -6.30
N PRO A 51 -11.10 0.54 -6.31
CA PRO A 51 -10.69 1.77 -5.66
C PRO A 51 -11.39 2.98 -6.30
N PRO A 52 -11.71 4.05 -5.55
CA PRO A 52 -12.23 5.28 -6.11
C PRO A 52 -11.28 5.79 -7.21
N PRO A 53 -11.80 6.44 -8.27
CA PRO A 53 -10.97 6.88 -9.38
C PRO A 53 -9.91 7.87 -8.88
N THR A 54 -8.65 7.46 -8.84
CA THR A 54 -7.49 8.34 -8.70
C THR A 54 -6.79 8.43 -10.04
N VAL A 55 -6.83 9.66 -10.61
CA VAL A 55 -5.85 10.26 -11.53
C VAL A 55 -5.03 9.25 -12.33
N ALA A 56 -5.62 8.76 -13.42
CA ALA A 56 -4.85 8.24 -14.53
C ALA A 56 -4.02 9.37 -15.16
N ASP A 57 -2.80 9.01 -15.57
CA ASP A 57 -1.92 9.68 -16.51
C ASP A 57 -1.31 11.04 -16.15
N THR A 58 -0.10 11.01 -15.60
CA THR A 58 0.96 11.89 -16.12
C THR A 58 2.31 11.15 -16.09
N PRO A 59 3.07 11.12 -17.19
CA PRO A 59 4.40 10.50 -17.22
C PRO A 59 5.35 11.32 -16.35
N ALA A 60 5.93 10.70 -15.33
CA ALA A 60 7.03 11.29 -14.57
C ALA A 60 8.32 11.19 -15.39
N THR A 61 8.63 12.24 -16.15
CA THR A 61 9.99 12.51 -16.63
C THR A 61 10.23 14.01 -16.57
N MET A 62 11.05 14.44 -15.61
CA MET A 62 12.12 15.46 -15.68
C MET A 62 12.39 16.13 -14.32
N ALA A 63 13.58 15.85 -13.77
CA ALA A 63 14.45 16.64 -12.86
C ALA A 63 13.96 17.11 -11.47
N PRO A 64 14.85 17.15 -10.45
CA PRO A 64 14.55 17.70 -9.13
C PRO A 64 14.54 19.24 -9.22
N ALA A 65 13.36 19.82 -9.40
CA ALA A 65 13.15 21.23 -9.18
C ALA A 65 13.03 21.50 -7.67
N THR A 66 13.81 22.46 -7.18
CA THR A 66 13.71 23.03 -5.84
C THR A 66 12.25 23.42 -5.56
N PRO A 67 11.61 23.00 -4.45
CA PRO A 67 10.23 23.38 -4.19
C PRO A 67 10.12 24.90 -3.97
N ALA A 68 9.47 25.58 -4.92
CA ALA A 68 9.07 26.97 -4.77
C ALA A 68 7.75 27.05 -3.98
N VAL A 69 7.82 27.79 -2.86
CA VAL A 69 6.76 28.41 -2.04
C VAL A 69 5.70 27.52 -1.33
N PRO A 70 5.32 27.89 -0.08
CA PRO A 70 4.53 27.03 0.79
C PRO A 70 3.04 27.14 0.43
N VAL A 71 2.43 26.02 0.06
CA VAL A 71 0.98 25.88 0.23
C VAL A 71 0.74 25.72 1.72
N SER A 72 0.19 26.74 2.39
CA SER A 72 -0.42 26.53 3.70
C SER A 72 -1.60 25.59 3.50
N PRO A 73 -1.57 24.33 3.98
CA PRO A 73 -2.76 23.51 3.92
C PRO A 73 -3.80 24.16 4.83
N SER A 74 -4.95 24.57 4.28
CA SER A 74 -6.14 24.81 5.08
C SER A 74 -6.53 23.46 5.69
N LYS A 75 -5.97 23.19 6.87
CA LYS A 75 -6.19 21.97 7.64
C LYS A 75 -7.70 21.76 7.74
N PRO A 76 -8.29 20.74 7.07
CA PRO A 76 -9.63 20.30 7.41
C PRO A 76 -9.53 19.90 8.88
N GLU A 77 -10.34 20.51 9.72
CA GLU A 77 -10.40 20.21 11.14
C GLU A 77 -10.66 18.71 11.28
N ILE A 78 -9.67 17.96 11.74
CA ILE A 78 -9.79 16.51 11.93
C ILE A 78 -10.78 16.32 13.07
N LYS A 79 -12.06 16.14 12.73
CA LYS A 79 -13.10 15.75 13.68
C LYS A 79 -12.82 14.31 14.09
N LEU A 80 -12.00 14.15 15.13
CA LEU A 80 -11.91 12.89 15.84
C LEU A 80 -13.32 12.55 16.35
N PRO A 81 -13.79 11.29 16.21
CA PRO A 81 -15.09 10.91 16.76
C PRO A 81 -15.13 11.22 18.26
N PRO A 82 -16.23 11.82 18.78
CA PRO A 82 -16.36 12.14 20.19
C PRO A 82 -16.16 10.89 21.03
N VAL A 83 -15.33 10.98 22.07
CA VAL A 83 -15.05 9.86 22.98
C VAL A 83 -16.04 9.92 24.15
N PRO A 84 -16.97 8.98 24.29
CA PRO A 84 -17.76 8.87 25.51
C PRO A 84 -16.80 8.58 26.69
N ASN A 85 -16.87 9.37 27.75
CA ASN A 85 -16.08 9.23 28.99
C ASN A 85 -14.56 9.49 28.92
N GLY A 86 -14.07 10.08 27.82
CA GLY A 86 -12.76 10.77 27.81
C GLY A 86 -11.50 9.90 27.92
N LYS A 87 -11.58 8.58 27.77
CA LYS A 87 -10.40 7.69 27.75
C LYS A 87 -10.60 6.54 26.75
N ARG A 88 -10.15 6.75 25.51
CA ARG A 88 -9.96 5.66 24.53
C ARG A 88 -8.48 5.59 24.15
N ASP A 89 -8.07 4.43 23.66
CA ASP A 89 -6.71 4.27 23.15
C ASP A 89 -6.44 5.24 21.99
N ILE A 90 -5.22 5.78 21.96
CA ILE A 90 -4.67 6.51 20.81
C ILE A 90 -4.33 5.49 19.74
N VAL A 91 -4.96 5.65 18.57
CA VAL A 91 -4.80 4.74 17.45
C VAL A 91 -3.71 5.27 16.52
N VAL A 92 -2.62 4.51 16.39
CA VAL A 92 -1.52 4.83 15.48
C VAL A 92 -1.57 3.88 14.30
N VAL A 93 -1.79 4.40 13.10
CA VAL A 93 -1.64 3.58 11.88
C VAL A 93 -0.22 3.73 11.36
N VAL A 94 0.48 2.60 11.28
CA VAL A 94 1.86 2.52 10.81
C VAL A 94 1.84 1.96 9.39
N ASP A 95 2.32 2.77 8.46
CA ASP A 95 2.38 2.45 7.04
C ASP A 95 3.79 2.01 6.63
N ALA A 96 3.92 0.75 6.26
CA ALA A 96 5.16 0.25 5.68
C ALA A 96 5.19 0.61 4.20
N GLY A 97 6.08 1.51 3.79
CA GLY A 97 6.24 1.95 2.41
C GLY A 97 6.43 0.80 1.41
N HIS A 98 6.11 1.04 0.14
CA HIS A 98 6.31 0.08 -0.96
C HIS A 98 5.56 -1.25 -0.74
N GLY A 99 6.07 -2.35 -1.32
CA GLY A 99 5.53 -3.70 -1.18
C GLY A 99 5.12 -4.33 -2.51
N GLY A 100 5.17 -5.66 -2.59
CA GLY A 100 4.84 -6.40 -3.81
C GLY A 100 5.83 -6.10 -4.93
N GLU A 101 5.31 -5.68 -6.09
CA GLU A 101 6.12 -5.32 -7.27
C GLU A 101 7.01 -4.11 -7.03
N ASP A 102 6.61 -3.20 -6.13
CA ASP A 102 7.38 -2.00 -5.79
C ASP A 102 8.42 -2.34 -4.69
N PRO A 103 9.73 -2.43 -5.02
CA PRO A 103 10.76 -2.74 -4.05
C PRO A 103 11.15 -1.54 -3.16
N GLY A 104 10.78 -0.33 -3.57
CA GLY A 104 11.40 0.91 -3.10
C GLY A 104 12.88 1.00 -3.49
N ALA A 105 13.65 1.78 -2.74
CA ALA A 105 15.08 1.90 -2.92
C ALA A 105 15.79 0.53 -2.79
N SER A 106 16.81 0.32 -3.62
CA SER A 106 17.65 -0.88 -3.59
C SER A 106 19.06 -0.52 -3.12
N GLY A 107 19.51 -1.16 -2.05
CA GLY A 107 20.84 -0.96 -1.49
C GLY A 107 21.93 -1.66 -2.31
N GLY A 108 23.19 -1.20 -2.20
CA GLY A 108 24.32 -1.72 -2.98
C GLY A 108 24.63 -3.22 -2.78
N ARG A 109 24.06 -3.86 -1.75
CA ARG A 109 24.17 -5.32 -1.51
C ARG A 109 22.85 -6.05 -1.75
N GLY A 110 21.90 -5.46 -2.49
CA GLY A 110 20.62 -6.08 -2.85
C GLY A 110 19.52 -6.00 -1.78
N GLN A 111 19.70 -5.19 -0.73
CA GLN A 111 18.60 -4.90 0.21
C GLN A 111 17.48 -4.17 -0.53
N LYS A 112 16.23 -4.48 -0.20
CA LYS A 112 15.06 -3.79 -0.73
C LYS A 112 14.38 -3.03 0.40
N GLU A 113 14.15 -1.74 0.21
CA GLU A 113 13.47 -0.87 1.17
C GLU A 113 12.20 -1.53 1.71
N LYS A 114 11.36 -2.09 0.84
CA LYS A 114 10.09 -2.74 1.23
C LYS A 114 10.22 -3.80 2.34
N ASN A 115 11.37 -4.48 2.43
CA ASN A 115 11.63 -5.54 3.42
C ASN A 115 12.07 -4.94 4.75
N VAL A 116 12.93 -3.91 4.68
CA VAL A 116 13.44 -3.19 5.84
C VAL A 116 12.28 -2.47 6.53
N VAL A 117 11.52 -1.68 5.79
CA VAL A 117 10.42 -0.89 6.34
C VAL A 117 9.27 -1.75 6.89
N LEU A 118 9.02 -2.94 6.31
CA LEU A 118 8.04 -3.88 6.88
C LEU A 118 8.49 -4.42 8.24
N SER A 119 9.78 -4.71 8.38
CA SER A 119 10.36 -5.19 9.64
C SER A 119 10.28 -4.10 10.70
N ILE A 120 10.65 -2.87 10.35
CA ILE A 120 10.55 -1.71 11.25
C ILE A 120 9.09 -1.43 11.63
N ALA A 121 8.15 -1.51 10.69
CA ALA A 121 6.73 -1.28 10.98
C ALA A 121 6.16 -2.30 11.98
N LYS A 122 6.51 -3.58 11.84
CA LYS A 122 6.11 -4.65 12.78
C LYS A 122 6.73 -4.45 14.16
N GLU A 123 8.00 -4.06 14.19
CA GLU A 123 8.71 -3.72 15.42
C GLU A 123 8.03 -2.55 16.14
N LEU A 124 7.77 -1.46 15.43
CA LEU A 124 7.09 -0.27 15.96
C LEU A 124 5.68 -0.61 16.44
N GLN A 125 4.91 -1.39 15.68
CA GLN A 125 3.58 -1.84 16.11
C GLN A 125 3.66 -2.58 17.45
N ARG A 126 4.62 -3.51 17.60
CA ARG A 126 4.77 -4.26 18.85
C ARG A 126 5.09 -3.33 20.02
N GLN A 127 5.98 -2.36 19.82
CA GLN A 127 6.34 -1.40 20.87
C GLN A 127 5.16 -0.50 21.25
N ILE A 128 4.41 0.03 20.27
CA ILE A 128 3.22 0.85 20.54
C ILE A 128 2.15 0.03 21.29
N ASN A 129 1.91 -1.22 20.88
CA ASN A 129 0.92 -2.09 21.53
C ASN A 129 1.33 -2.52 22.95
N ALA A 130 2.59 -2.34 23.34
CA ALA A 130 3.05 -2.59 24.70
C ALA A 130 2.78 -1.39 25.64
N GLU A 131 2.53 -0.20 25.09
CA GLU A 131 2.25 1.02 25.85
C GLU A 131 0.77 1.13 26.22
N LYS A 132 0.47 1.49 27.47
CA LYS A 132 -0.91 1.55 27.95
C LYS A 132 -1.63 2.74 27.34
N GLY A 133 -2.82 2.50 26.77
CA GLY A 133 -3.62 3.56 26.15
C GLY A 133 -3.26 3.82 24.69
N TYR A 134 -2.51 2.93 24.04
CA TYR A 134 -2.18 3.00 22.62
C TYR A 134 -2.54 1.70 21.91
N ARG A 135 -2.88 1.83 20.62
CA ARG A 135 -3.10 0.70 19.72
C ARG A 135 -2.52 1.02 18.35
N ALA A 136 -1.70 0.12 17.82
CA ALA A 136 -1.10 0.23 16.49
C ALA A 136 -1.71 -0.74 15.47
N GLU A 137 -2.03 -0.20 14.30
CA GLU A 137 -2.58 -0.92 13.15
C GLU A 137 -1.64 -0.75 11.95
N LEU A 138 -1.35 -1.84 11.22
CA LEU A 138 -0.51 -1.77 10.02
C LEU A 138 -1.37 -1.54 8.77
N THR A 139 -0.86 -0.77 7.80
CA THR A 139 -1.48 -0.73 6.46
C THR A 139 -1.29 -2.05 5.73
N ARG A 140 -0.10 -2.66 5.83
CA ARG A 140 0.21 -4.02 5.35
C ARG A 140 0.94 -4.85 6.38
N THR A 141 0.60 -6.14 6.43
CA THR A 141 1.23 -7.13 7.31
C THR A 141 2.22 -8.07 6.58
N GLY A 142 2.23 -8.00 5.25
CA GLY A 142 3.03 -8.83 4.37
C GLY A 142 3.63 -8.05 3.20
N ASP A 143 4.25 -8.79 2.28
CA ASP A 143 4.87 -8.24 1.07
C ASP A 143 3.86 -8.19 -0.09
N TYR A 144 3.01 -7.17 -0.07
CA TYR A 144 2.07 -6.87 -1.15
C TYR A 144 1.96 -5.36 -1.33
N PHE A 145 1.62 -4.95 -2.55
CA PHE A 145 1.46 -3.54 -2.90
C PHE A 145 0.15 -2.98 -2.33
N ILE A 146 0.19 -1.75 -1.81
CA ILE A 146 -0.99 -0.96 -1.47
C ILE A 146 -0.92 0.38 -2.21
N PRO A 147 -1.93 0.75 -3.01
CA PRO A 147 -2.00 2.06 -3.65
C PRO A 147 -1.96 3.20 -2.61
N LEU A 148 -1.27 4.31 -2.93
CA LEU A 148 -1.06 5.43 -2.00
C LEU A 148 -2.36 5.94 -1.36
N ARG A 149 -3.44 6.06 -2.14
CA ARG A 149 -4.74 6.52 -1.63
C ARG A 149 -5.32 5.54 -0.61
N LYS A 150 -5.29 4.24 -0.92
CA LYS A 150 -5.80 3.17 -0.06
C LYS A 150 -5.11 3.14 1.30
N ARG A 151 -3.82 3.49 1.39
CA ARG A 151 -3.08 3.61 2.67
C ARG A 151 -3.75 4.61 3.61
N THR A 152 -4.13 5.78 3.09
CA THR A 152 -4.84 6.81 3.89
C THR A 152 -6.29 6.43 4.20
N GLU A 153 -6.95 5.64 3.34
CA GLU A 153 -8.29 5.13 3.60
C GLU A 153 -8.30 4.11 4.73
N ILE A 154 -7.32 3.20 4.74
CA ILE A 154 -7.11 2.27 5.86
C ILE A 154 -6.96 3.05 7.17
N ALA A 155 -6.14 4.11 7.16
CA ALA A 155 -5.94 4.93 8.35
C ALA A 155 -7.23 5.56 8.88
N ARG A 156 -8.02 6.17 8.00
CA ARG A 156 -9.32 6.77 8.35
C ARG A 156 -10.30 5.71 8.84
N ALA A 157 -10.40 4.57 8.15
CA ALA A 157 -11.30 3.48 8.51
C ALA A 157 -10.97 2.86 9.88
N LYS A 158 -9.69 2.85 10.27
CA LYS A 158 -9.23 2.37 11.58
C LYS A 158 -9.40 3.40 12.71
N GLY A 159 -9.83 4.62 12.39
CA GLY A 159 -9.97 5.72 13.35
C GLY A 159 -8.62 6.22 13.86
N ALA A 160 -7.60 6.26 12.99
CA ALA A 160 -6.26 6.69 13.35
C ALA A 160 -6.25 8.13 13.88
N ASP A 161 -5.63 8.32 15.04
CA ASP A 161 -5.28 9.61 15.61
C ASP A 161 -3.93 10.11 15.06
N LEU A 162 -3.05 9.16 14.72
CA LEU A 162 -1.75 9.40 14.10
C LEU A 162 -1.51 8.44 12.95
N PHE A 163 -0.92 8.94 11.87
CA PHE A 163 -0.45 8.15 10.74
C PHE A 163 1.05 8.32 10.59
N VAL A 164 1.80 7.21 10.60
CA VAL A 164 3.26 7.19 10.48
C VAL A 164 3.63 6.38 9.26
N SER A 165 4.19 7.01 8.23
CA SER A 165 4.77 6.29 7.07
C SER A 165 6.26 6.08 7.26
N ILE A 166 6.74 4.87 6.98
CA ILE A 166 8.14 4.47 7.11
C ILE A 166 8.73 4.19 5.73
N HIS A 167 9.85 4.85 5.43
CA HIS A 167 10.65 4.75 4.20
C HIS A 167 12.15 4.68 4.55
N ALA A 168 13.00 4.17 3.65
CA ALA A 168 14.44 4.00 3.89
C ALA A 168 15.30 4.00 2.61
#